data_AF-A0A832U025-F1
#
_entry.id   AF-A0A832U025-F1
#
_cell.length_a   1.000
_cell.length_b   1.000
_cell.length_c   1.000
_cell.angle_alpha   90.00
_cell.angle_beta   90.00
_cell.angle_gamma   90.00
#
_symmetry.space_group_name_H-M   'P 1'
#
loop_
_entity.id
_entity.type
_entity.pdbx_description
1 polymer ?
#
loop_
_entity_poly.entity_id
_entity_poly.type
_entity_poly.pdbx_seq_one_letter_code
_entity_poly.pdbx_strand_id
1 'polypeptide(L)' 'MIGTGEIILIFGIVIFWIPVILLIYLSIRDLINRSKKVHEEKTALDIVKERYAKGEITKEEFEEIKKTLDSV' A
#
# COMPACT_ATOMS: atom_id res chain seq x y z
N MET A 1 -11.13 5.14 45.53
CA MET A 1 -9.68 5.12 45.26
C MET A 1 -9.42 3.91 44.40
N ILE A 2 -9.01 4.09 43.15
CA ILE A 2 -8.63 2.96 42.28
C ILE A 2 -7.36 2.37 42.89
N GLY A 3 -7.39 1.10 43.26
CA GLY A 3 -6.28 0.44 43.93
C GLY A 3 -5.13 0.24 42.94
N THR A 4 -3.88 0.37 43.40
CA THR A 4 -2.68 0.15 42.58
C THR A 4 -2.68 -1.20 41.86
N GLY A 5 -3.38 -2.21 42.40
CA GLY A 5 -3.57 -3.52 41.78
C GLY A 5 -4.39 -3.49 40.48
N GLU A 6 -5.38 -2.61 40.37
CA GLU A 6 -6.21 -2.50 39.15
C GLU A 6 -5.42 -1.88 38.00
N ILE A 7 -4.54 -0.92 38.32
CA ILE A 7 -3.64 -0.28 37.34
C ILE A 7 -2.64 -1.30 36.80
N ILE A 8 -2.06 -2.14 37.66
CA ILE A 8 -1.10 -3.17 37.25
C ILE A 8 -1.71 -4.18 36.27
N LEU A 9 -2.96 -4.60 36.51
CA LEU A 9 -3.67 -5.53 35.63
C LEU A 9 -3.93 -4.91 34.25
N ILE A 10 -4.36 -3.65 34.21
CA ILE A 10 -4.57 -2.92 32.95
C ILE A 10 -3.25 -2.74 32.20
N PHE A 11 -2.17 -2.39 32.90
CA PHE A 11 -0.86 -2.17 32.29
C PHE A 11 -0.29 -3.44 31.66
N GLY A 12 -0.43 -4.58 32.35
CA GLY A 12 0.00 -5.88 31.82
C GLY A 12 -0.75 -6.29 30.55
N ILE A 13 -2.07 -6.05 30.52
CA ILE A 13 -2.90 -6.27 29.34
C ILE A 13 -2.43 -5.38 28.18
N VAL A 14 -2.27 -4.08 28.40
CA VAL A 14 -1.89 -3.14 27.34
C VAL A 14 -0.55 -3.52 26.73
N ILE A 15 0.45 -3.88 27.55
CA ILE A 15 1.78 -4.28 27.07
C ILE A 15 1.74 -5.56 26.24
N PHE A 16 0.86 -6.50 26.58
CA PHE A 16 0.66 -7.73 25.81
C PHE A 16 -0.03 -7.47 24.45
N TRP A 17 -0.89 -6.45 24.37
CA TRP A 17 -1.55 -6.05 23.12
C TRP A 17 -0.65 -5.24 22.17
N ILE A 18 0.41 -4.59 22.66
CA ILE A 18 1.36 -3.82 21.82
C ILE A 18 1.88 -4.62 20.60
N PRO A 19 2.44 -5.84 20.74
CA PRO A 19 2.92 -6.61 19.58
C PRO A 19 1.79 -7.02 18.63
N VAL A 20 0.59 -7.30 19.14
CA VAL A 20 -0.60 -7.63 18.32
C VAL A 20 -0.98 -6.43 17.45
N ILE A 21 -1.05 -5.24 18.05
CA ILE A 21 -1.36 -3.99 17.34
C ILE A 21 -0.29 -3.67 16.30
N LEU A 22 1.00 -3.84 16.63
CA LEU A 22 2.11 -3.66 15.70
C LEU A 22 2.00 -4.60 14.50
N LEU A 23 1.67 -5.87 14.72
CA LEU A 23 1.53 -6.87 13.65
C LEU A 23 0.37 -6.52 12.71
N ILE A 24 -0.77 -6.11 13.26
CA ILE A 24 -1.92 -5.63 12.49
C ILE A 24 -1.55 -4.37 11.69
N TYR A 25 -0.88 -3.41 12.33
CA TYR A 25 -0.47 -2.17 11.69
C TYR A 25 0.47 -2.40 10.51
N LEU A 26 1.49 -3.26 10.67
CA LEU A 26 2.41 -3.62 9.58
C LEU A 26 1.68 -4.30 8.42
N SER A 27 0.76 -5.23 8.73
CA SER A 27 -0.04 -5.93 7.72
C SER A 27 -0.92 -4.96 6.91
N ILE A 28 -1.58 -4.03 7.59
CA ILE A 28 -2.43 -3.01 6.94
C ILE A 28 -1.58 -2.03 6.12
N ARG A 29 -0.43 -1.60 6.65
CA ARG A 29 0.49 -0.69 5.95
C ARG A 29 0.97 -1.28 4.63
N ASP A 30 1.34 -2.56 4.62
CA ASP A 30 1.77 -3.24 3.39
C ASP A 30 0.62 -3.40 2.38
N LEU A 31 -0.60 -3.69 2.84
CA LEU A 31 -1.77 -3.74 1.96
C LEU A 31 -2.11 -2.38 1.34
N ILE A 32 -2.10 -1.31 2.13
CA ILE A 32 -2.42 0.04 1.66
C ILE A 32 -1.36 0.53 0.66
N ASN A 33 -0.07 0.31 0.96
CA ASN A 33 1.00 0.70 0.03
C ASN A 33 0.94 -0.08 -1.28
N ARG A 34 0.61 -1.38 -1.24
CA ARG A 34 0.39 -2.19 -2.45
C ARG A 34 -0.81 -1.69 -3.25
N SER A 35 -1.91 -1.35 -2.59
CA SER A 35 -3.11 -0.83 -3.26
C SER A 35 -2.87 0.52 -3.93
N LYS A 36 -2.10 1.42 -3.31
CA LYS A 36 -1.77 2.73 -3.88
C LYS A 36 -0.87 2.59 -5.11
N LYS A 37 0.15 1.71 -5.05
CA LYS A 37 1.04 1.42 -6.18
C LYS A 37 0.27 0.82 -7.36
N VAL A 38 -0.61 -0.15 -7.12
CA VAL A 38 -1.45 -0.77 -8.17
C VAL A 38 -2.42 0.24 -8.81
N HIS A 39 -2.94 1.20 -8.03
CA HIS A 39 -3.86 2.21 -8.58
C HIS A 39 -3.12 3.23 -9.47
N GLU A 40 -1.92 3.64 -9.06
CA GLU A 40 -1.06 4.55 -9.82
C GLU A 40 -0.56 3.90 -11.12
N GLU A 41 -0.14 2.64 -11.06
CA GLU A 41 0.29 1.84 -12.22
C GLU A 41 -0.86 1.65 -13.23
N LYS A 42 -2.08 1.31 -12.77
CA LYS A 42 -3.26 1.22 -13.62
C LYS A 42 -3.56 2.55 -14.32
N THR A 43 -3.45 3.67 -13.61
CA THR A 43 -3.70 5.00 -14.17
C THR A 43 -2.67 5.36 -15.25
N ALA A 44 -1.38 5.08 -15.00
CA ALA A 44 -0.33 5.32 -15.96
C ALA A 44 -0.51 4.47 -17.24
N LEU A 45 -0.84 3.19 -17.10
CA LEU A 45 -1.13 2.30 -18.24
C LEU A 45 -2.37 2.76 -19.02
N ASP A 46 -3.42 3.24 -18.35
CA ASP A 46 -4.64 3.72 -19.01
C ASP A 46 -4.36 4.95 -19.89
N ILE A 47 -3.60 5.92 -19.37
CA ILE A 47 -3.19 7.13 -20.11
C ILE A 47 -2.36 6.76 -21.36
N VAL A 48 -1.41 5.84 -21.22
CA VAL A 48 -0.53 5.42 -22.31
C VAL A 48 -1.33 4.67 -23.38
N LYS A 49 -2.30 3.84 -22.96
CA LYS A 49 -3.20 3.13 -23.87
C LYS A 49 -4.11 4.07 -24.66
N GLU A 50 -4.61 5.13 -24.02
CA GLU A 50 -5.42 6.15 -24.66
C GLU A 50 -4.65 6.88 -25.75
N ARG A 51 -3.39 7.27 -25.49
CA ARG A 51 -2.52 7.93 -26.48
C ARG A 51 -2.17 7.02 -27.66
N TYR A 52 -1.95 5.74 -27.39
CA TYR A 52 -1.75 4.74 -28.44
C TYR A 52 -2.99 4.61 -29.34
N ALA A 53 -4.18 4.56 -28.74
CA ALA A 53 -5.44 4.52 -29.48
C ALA A 53 -5.70 5.79 -30.31
N LYS A 54 -5.22 6.94 -29.83
CA LYS A 54 -5.22 8.22 -30.58
C LYS A 54 -4.15 8.27 -31.67
N GLY A 55 -3.22 7.31 -31.71
CA GLY A 55 -2.09 7.30 -32.64
C GLY A 55 -1.02 8.35 -32.33
N GLU A 56 -1.02 8.92 -31.13
CA GLU A 56 -0.05 9.93 -30.69
C GLU A 56 1.32 9.32 -30.34
N ILE A 57 1.36 8.01 -30.09
CA ILE A 57 2.57 7.24 -29.78
C ILE A 57 2.63 5.97 -30.63
N THR A 58 3.84 5.52 -30.95
CA THR A 58 4.04 4.29 -31.73
C THR A 58 3.93 3.05 -30.84
N LYS A 59 3.86 1.88 -31.49
CA LYS A 59 3.85 0.60 -30.75
C LYS A 59 5.16 0.38 -29.98
N GLU A 60 6.29 0.82 -30.53
CA GLU A 60 7.59 0.71 -29.84
C GLU A 60 7.59 1.54 -28.56
N GLU A 61 7.12 2.79 -28.61
CA GLU A 61 7.02 3.67 -27.44
C GLU A 61 6.05 3.12 -26.38
N PHE A 62 4.91 2.56 -26.81
CA PHE A 62 3.96 1.91 -25.91
C PHE A 62 4.59 0.74 -25.14
N GLU A 63 5.34 -0.12 -25.83
CA GLU A 63 5.99 -1.27 -25.20
C GLU A 63 7.13 -0.87 -24.26
N GLU A 64 7.91 0.15 -24.62
CA GLU A 64 8.98 0.67 -23.78
C GLU A 64 8.44 1.25 -22.46
N ILE A 65 7.40 2.10 -22.54
CA ILE A 65 6.77 2.70 -21.36
C ILE A 65 6.12 1.63 -20.48
N LYS A 66 5.42 0.66 -21.07
CA LYS A 66 4.82 -0.45 -20.31
C LYS A 66 5.88 -1.24 -19.53
N LYS A 67 7.01 -1.53 -20.17
CA LYS A 67 8.10 -2.30 -19.56
C LYS A 67 8.76 -1.53 -18.41
N THR A 68 8.87 -0.21 -18.54
CA THR A 68 9.36 0.68 -17.47
C THR A 68 8.38 0.73 -16.29
N LEU A 69 7.06 0.79 -16.55
CA LEU A 69 6.03 0.83 -15.50
C LEU A 69 5.91 -0.50 -14.73
N ASP A 70 6.05 -1.65 -15.40
CA ASP A 70 6.07 -2.99 -14.76
C ASP A 70 7.35 -3.23 -13.94
N SER A 71 8.44 -2.49 -14.20
CA SER A 71 9.76 -2.71 -13.59
C SER A 71 10.08 -1.76 -12.42
N VAL A 72 9.19 -0.82 -12.10
CA VAL A 72 9.30 0.12 -10.95
C VAL A 72 8.49 -0.41 -9.77
#